data_AF-A0A8S3CML7-F1
#
_entry.id   AF-A0A8S3CML7-F1
#
_cell.length_a   1.000
_cell.length_b   1.000
_cell.length_c   1.000
_cell.angle_alpha   90.00
_cell.angle_beta   90.00
_cell.angle_gamma   90.00
#
_symmetry.space_group_name_H-M   'P 1'
#
loop_
_entity.id
_entity.type
_entity.pdbx_description
1 polymer ?
#
loop_
_entity_poly.entity_id
_entity_poly.type
_entity_poly.pdbx_seq_one_letter_code
_entity_poly.pdbx_strand_id
1 'polypeptide(L)'
;MNTLPNVDKSIKSTTTTTTPTTKRAPLTKAYSCSDASPPITTGHCAFITPKQFVEYVFQNNSSQKVPIFDCRSQMDFGSERIRSSHNINCRTKIMARKLTSKRLDEIEPTLSVTLNSSDTVILYDQSTDIRSQEKIHSLPINLVVQAAQKSNKKVQIIQGGLDAVKTEYPHLIECPSEIFKEKYEQDLILPPSSPDAIDKENVVMSEILPHIFVGMY
;
A
#
# COMPACT_ATOMS: atom_id res chain seq x y z
N MET A 1 -10.64 -51.90 76.35
CA MET A 1 -12.07 -51.60 76.08
C MET A 1 -12.08 -50.46 75.06
N ASN A 2 -11.99 -50.74 73.76
CA ASN A 2 -13.02 -51.28 72.86
C ASN A 2 -14.17 -50.30 72.59
N THR A 3 -14.06 -49.52 71.51
CA THR A 3 -15.04 -49.57 70.40
C THR A 3 -14.48 -48.98 69.10
N LEU A 4 -14.67 -49.71 68.01
CA LEU A 4 -14.65 -49.31 66.58
C LEU A 4 -16.03 -49.73 66.02
N PRO A 5 -16.60 -49.09 64.97
CA PRO A 5 -16.21 -49.27 63.55
C PRO A 5 -16.05 -47.90 62.80
N ASN A 6 -15.38 -47.74 61.65
CA ASN A 6 -15.13 -48.52 60.41
C ASN A 6 -16.20 -48.35 59.29
N VAL A 7 -15.76 -48.53 58.01
CA VAL A 7 -16.49 -48.54 56.70
C VAL A 7 -16.69 -47.13 56.06
N ASP A 8 -16.27 -46.78 54.82
CA ASP A 8 -15.41 -47.44 53.79
C ASP A 8 -15.01 -46.49 52.60
N LYS A 9 -13.94 -46.84 51.83
CA LYS A 9 -13.65 -46.54 50.37
C LYS A 9 -13.70 -45.07 49.81
N SER A 10 -13.06 -44.71 48.68
CA SER A 10 -12.37 -45.48 47.61
C SER A 10 -11.24 -44.68 46.93
N ILE A 11 -10.24 -45.37 46.37
CA ILE A 11 -9.22 -44.81 45.47
C ILE A 11 -9.66 -45.03 44.01
N LYS A 12 -9.47 -44.02 43.13
CA LYS A 12 -9.25 -44.30 41.70
C LYS A 12 -8.40 -43.21 41.01
N SER A 13 -7.26 -43.64 40.50
CA SER A 13 -6.37 -42.89 39.63
C SER A 13 -6.90 -42.88 38.19
N THR A 14 -6.64 -41.80 37.43
CA THR A 14 -6.72 -41.84 35.96
C THR A 14 -5.73 -40.86 35.35
N THR A 15 -4.67 -41.41 34.78
CA THR A 15 -3.69 -40.72 33.92
C THR A 15 -4.38 -40.25 32.64
N THR A 16 -4.15 -39.01 32.21
CA THR A 16 -4.56 -38.55 30.85
C THR A 16 -3.38 -37.99 30.07
N THR A 17 -2.94 -38.77 29.10
CA THR A 17 -1.91 -38.42 28.12
C THR A 17 -2.45 -37.35 27.17
N THR A 18 -1.82 -36.18 27.11
CA THR A 18 -2.14 -35.15 26.11
C THR A 18 -1.06 -35.09 25.04
N THR A 19 -1.47 -35.38 23.80
CA THR A 19 -0.61 -35.34 22.61
C THR A 19 -0.36 -33.89 22.14
N PRO A 20 0.82 -33.58 21.58
CA PRO A 20 1.10 -32.26 21.03
C PRO A 20 0.38 -32.09 19.69
N THR A 21 -0.81 -31.47 19.70
CA THR A 21 -1.50 -31.08 18.47
C THR A 21 -0.98 -29.72 17.99
N THR A 22 -0.12 -29.74 16.98
CA THR A 22 0.44 -28.55 16.32
C THR A 22 -0.64 -27.77 15.58
N LYS A 23 -1.39 -26.94 16.31
CA LYS A 23 -2.38 -26.01 15.73
C LYS A 23 -1.66 -24.95 14.89
N ARG A 24 -1.72 -25.07 13.56
CA ARG A 24 -1.32 -23.99 12.64
C ARG A 24 -2.09 -22.72 13.01
N ALA A 25 -1.37 -21.64 13.30
CA ALA A 25 -1.98 -20.35 13.61
C ALA A 25 -2.71 -19.78 12.38
N PRO A 26 -3.88 -19.14 12.54
CA PRO A 26 -4.61 -18.54 11.44
C PRO A 26 -3.85 -17.36 10.83
N LEU A 27 -3.90 -17.24 9.50
CA LEU A 27 -3.12 -16.29 8.68
C LEU A 27 -3.61 -14.83 8.73
N THR A 28 -4.31 -14.43 9.80
CA THR A 28 -5.06 -13.15 9.89
C THR A 28 -4.78 -12.32 11.15
N LYS A 29 -3.60 -12.44 11.77
CA LYS A 29 -3.07 -11.32 12.56
C LYS A 29 -2.63 -10.21 11.60
N ALA A 30 -3.53 -9.28 11.32
CA ALA A 30 -3.16 -7.96 10.82
C ALA A 30 -2.20 -7.32 11.82
N TYR A 31 -1.14 -6.67 11.33
CA TYR A 31 -0.13 -6.07 12.20
C TYR A 31 -0.74 -4.87 12.93
N SER A 32 -1.06 -5.05 14.20
CA SER A 32 -1.29 -3.93 15.11
C SER A 32 0.02 -3.16 15.21
N CYS A 33 -0.01 -1.85 14.96
CA CYS A 33 1.20 -1.00 14.97
C CYS A 33 1.73 -0.71 16.40
N SER A 34 1.36 -1.54 17.38
CA SER A 34 1.61 -1.37 18.81
C SER A 34 3.07 -1.62 19.22
N ASP A 35 3.81 -2.42 18.44
CA ASP A 35 5.19 -2.81 18.75
C ASP A 35 6.24 -1.86 18.12
N ALA A 36 5.82 -0.74 17.54
CA ALA A 36 6.73 0.28 17.05
C ALA A 36 7.21 1.18 18.20
N SER A 37 8.45 0.94 18.66
CA SER A 37 9.15 1.85 19.59
C SER A 37 9.05 3.30 19.08
N PRO A 38 8.66 4.29 19.91
CA PRO A 38 8.45 5.65 19.42
C PRO A 38 9.80 6.26 18.99
N PRO A 39 9.98 6.62 17.70
CA PRO A 39 11.16 7.37 17.30
C PRO A 39 11.03 8.80 17.84
N ILE A 40 12.04 9.20 18.62
CA ILE A 40 12.12 10.53 19.22
C ILE A 40 12.34 11.57 18.11
N THR A 41 11.27 12.23 17.66
CA THR A 41 11.19 13.67 17.29
C THR A 41 9.87 13.97 16.59
N THR A 42 8.94 14.61 17.30
CA THR A 42 7.66 15.11 16.76
C THR A 42 7.80 16.25 15.76
N GLY A 43 9.00 16.83 15.60
CA GLY A 43 9.26 17.99 14.71
C GLY A 43 9.40 17.67 13.21
N HIS A 44 9.45 16.39 12.80
CA HIS A 44 9.70 16.00 11.39
C HIS A 44 8.44 15.57 10.62
N CYS A 45 7.25 15.62 11.21
CA CYS A 45 5.99 15.30 10.53
C CYS A 45 4.93 16.35 10.84
N ALA A 46 4.35 16.96 9.80
CA ALA A 46 3.33 18.00 9.91
C ALA A 46 2.16 17.73 8.95
N PHE A 47 0.97 18.21 9.30
CA PHE A 47 -0.17 18.23 8.39
C PHE A 47 -0.21 19.53 7.59
N ILE A 48 -0.60 19.43 6.32
CA ILE A 48 -0.84 20.57 5.43
C ILE A 48 -2.24 20.48 4.81
N THR A 49 -2.91 21.62 4.66
CA THR A 49 -4.20 21.69 3.96
C THR A 49 -4.00 21.45 2.44
N PRO A 50 -5.06 21.05 1.70
CA PRO A 50 -5.00 20.95 0.24
C PRO A 50 -4.50 22.25 -0.41
N LYS A 51 -4.96 23.41 0.06
CA LYS A 51 -4.44 24.72 -0.39
C LYS A 51 -2.93 24.87 -0.21
N GLN A 52 -2.41 24.58 0.99
CA GLN A 52 -0.96 24.67 1.27
C GLN A 52 -0.14 23.67 0.44
N PHE A 53 -0.68 22.47 0.21
CA PHE A 53 -0.08 21.49 -0.71
C PHE A 53 0.08 22.06 -2.12
N VAL A 54 -0.99 22.66 -2.66
CA VAL A 54 -0.99 23.26 -3.99
C VAL A 54 -0.01 24.43 -4.09
N GLU A 55 -0.04 25.36 -3.13
CA GLU A 55 0.90 26.48 -3.05
C GLU A 55 2.36 26.00 -2.99
N TYR A 56 2.65 25.00 -2.16
CA TYR A 56 3.99 24.44 -2.02
C TYR A 56 4.50 23.77 -3.30
N VAL A 57 3.67 22.97 -3.98
CA VAL A 57 4.05 22.32 -5.25
C VAL A 57 4.30 23.38 -6.33
N PHE A 58 3.43 24.39 -6.46
CA PHE A 58 3.63 25.45 -7.45
C PHE A 58 4.90 26.27 -7.22
N GLN A 59 5.24 26.57 -5.96
CA GLN A 59 6.46 27.32 -5.61
C GLN A 59 7.75 26.56 -5.92
N ASN A 60 7.75 25.22 -5.85
CA ASN A 60 8.95 24.41 -6.04
C ASN A 60 9.14 23.87 -7.48
N ASN A 61 8.11 23.97 -8.34
CA ASN A 61 8.10 23.43 -9.70
C ASN A 61 9.20 23.99 -10.64
N SER A 62 9.88 25.09 -10.30
CA SER A 62 10.85 25.75 -11.19
C SER A 62 12.26 25.13 -11.20
N SER A 63 12.61 24.25 -10.25
CA SER A 63 13.97 23.66 -10.21
C SER A 63 14.08 22.30 -9.50
N GLN A 64 13.18 21.95 -8.58
CA GLN A 64 13.24 20.69 -7.85
C GLN A 64 11.85 20.07 -7.73
N LYS A 65 11.63 18.93 -8.40
CA LYS A 65 10.36 18.22 -8.33
C LYS A 65 10.14 17.72 -6.89
N VAL A 66 9.08 18.16 -6.25
CA VAL A 66 8.72 17.68 -4.91
C VAL A 66 8.31 16.19 -4.99
N PRO A 67 8.90 15.31 -4.18
CA PRO A 67 8.49 13.90 -4.12
C PRO A 67 7.14 13.76 -3.39
N ILE A 68 6.12 13.35 -4.13
CA ILE A 68 4.76 13.09 -3.64
C ILE A 68 4.50 11.58 -3.66
N PHE A 69 4.00 11.03 -2.55
CA PHE A 69 3.72 9.60 -2.38
C PHE A 69 2.26 9.31 -2.02
N ASP A 70 1.64 8.42 -2.79
CA ASP A 70 0.34 7.83 -2.51
C ASP A 70 0.53 6.57 -1.66
N CYS A 71 -0.04 6.55 -0.45
CA CYS A 71 0.08 5.45 0.50
C CYS A 71 -1.08 4.44 0.45
N ARG A 72 -1.99 4.55 -0.53
CA ARG A 72 -3.15 3.65 -0.72
C ARG A 72 -2.76 2.36 -1.46
N SER A 73 -3.74 1.52 -1.74
CA SER A 73 -3.47 0.29 -2.50
C SER A 73 -3.16 0.59 -3.97
N GLN A 74 -2.52 -0.37 -4.64
CA GLN A 74 -2.21 -0.28 -6.07
C GLN A 74 -3.47 -0.14 -6.95
N MET A 75 -4.63 -0.66 -6.51
CA MET A 75 -5.89 -0.52 -7.24
C MET A 75 -6.46 0.89 -7.10
N ASP A 76 -6.41 1.47 -5.90
CA ASP A 76 -6.90 2.83 -5.64
C ASP A 76 -6.07 3.85 -6.45
N PHE A 77 -4.74 3.71 -6.42
CA PHE A 77 -3.79 4.53 -7.21
C PHE A 77 -3.89 4.32 -8.73
N GLY A 78 -4.28 3.10 -9.16
CA GLY A 78 -4.52 2.79 -10.56
C GLY A 78 -5.84 3.37 -11.10
N SER A 79 -6.80 3.62 -10.22
CA SER A 79 -8.11 4.17 -10.57
C SER A 79 -8.06 5.70 -10.69
N GLU A 80 -7.48 6.36 -9.69
CA GLU A 80 -7.27 7.81 -9.65
C GLU A 80 -6.12 8.16 -8.70
N ARG A 81 -5.43 9.28 -8.92
CA ARG A 81 -4.31 9.73 -8.05
C ARG A 81 -4.04 11.22 -8.20
N ILE A 82 -3.30 11.82 -7.27
CA ILE A 82 -2.71 13.14 -7.48
C ILE A 82 -1.63 13.05 -8.58
N ARG A 83 -1.62 14.01 -9.50
CA ARG A 83 -0.65 14.14 -10.61
C ARG A 83 0.80 14.04 -10.11
N SER A 84 1.63 13.31 -10.84
CA SER A 84 3.06 13.09 -10.51
C SER A 84 3.35 12.43 -9.14
N SER A 85 2.36 11.82 -8.48
CA SER A 85 2.60 11.01 -7.28
C SER A 85 3.06 9.58 -7.59
N HIS A 86 3.75 8.96 -6.63
CA HIS A 86 4.28 7.60 -6.75
C HIS A 86 3.64 6.71 -5.67
N ASN A 87 3.19 5.50 -6.02
CA ASN A 87 2.56 4.63 -5.03
C ASN A 87 3.58 3.92 -4.15
N ILE A 88 3.39 3.99 -2.83
CA ILE A 88 4.01 3.10 -1.86
C ILE A 88 2.89 2.38 -1.12
N ASN A 89 2.54 1.18 -1.60
CA ASN A 89 1.51 0.34 -1.01
C ASN A 89 1.93 -0.25 0.36
N CYS A 90 1.89 0.61 1.37
CA CYS A 90 2.27 0.33 2.77
C CYS A 90 1.39 -0.73 3.45
N ARG A 91 0.28 -1.16 2.83
CA ARG A 91 -0.61 -2.22 3.35
C ARG A 91 -0.09 -3.63 3.06
N THR A 92 0.84 -3.80 2.11
CA THR A 92 1.39 -5.12 1.78
C THR A 92 2.46 -5.55 2.79
N LYS A 93 2.47 -6.83 3.20
CA LYS A 93 3.46 -7.36 4.17
C LYS A 93 4.92 -7.18 3.71
N ILE A 94 5.16 -7.28 2.40
CA ILE A 94 6.50 -7.13 1.81
C ILE A 94 6.95 -5.66 1.90
N MET A 95 6.09 -4.71 1.52
CA MET A 95 6.43 -3.28 1.59
C MET A 95 6.54 -2.80 3.03
N ALA A 96 5.63 -3.23 3.93
CA ALA A 96 5.72 -2.92 5.36
C ALA A 96 7.08 -3.34 5.93
N ARG A 97 7.55 -4.56 5.63
CA ARG A 97 8.88 -5.03 6.06
C ARG A 97 10.02 -4.19 5.48
N LYS A 98 9.94 -3.80 4.21
CA LYS A 98 10.92 -2.88 3.60
C LYS A 98 10.94 -1.53 4.33
N LEU A 99 9.78 -0.91 4.55
CA LEU A 99 9.63 0.37 5.25
C LEU A 99 10.15 0.32 6.70
N THR A 100 9.94 -0.79 7.42
CA THR A 100 10.49 -0.98 8.76
C THR A 100 12.02 -1.10 8.76
N SER A 101 12.65 -1.72 7.75
CA SER A 101 14.10 -1.97 7.74
C SER A 101 14.96 -0.97 6.95
N LYS A 102 14.41 -0.29 5.93
CA LYS A 102 15.17 0.53 4.98
C LYS A 102 14.84 2.02 5.07
N ARG A 103 15.69 2.83 4.43
CA ARG A 103 15.42 4.22 4.06
C ARG A 103 14.51 4.30 2.83
N LEU A 104 13.88 5.46 2.62
CA LEU A 104 12.94 5.68 1.52
C LEU A 104 13.64 5.65 0.15
N ASP A 105 14.85 6.20 0.06
CA ASP A 105 15.70 6.20 -1.14
C ASP A 105 16.22 4.79 -1.54
N GLU A 106 16.23 3.85 -0.60
CA GLU A 106 16.53 2.43 -0.89
C GLU A 106 15.29 1.61 -1.30
N ILE A 107 14.09 2.14 -1.09
CA ILE A 107 12.82 1.48 -1.40
C ILE A 107 12.38 1.85 -2.81
N GLU A 108 12.46 3.14 -3.14
CA GLU A 108 12.21 3.70 -4.47
C GLU A 108 13.50 4.29 -5.08
N PRO A 109 14.46 3.45 -5.51
CA PRO A 109 15.75 3.91 -6.02
C PRO A 109 15.63 4.74 -7.31
N THR A 110 14.55 4.55 -8.08
CA THR A 110 14.16 5.37 -9.23
C THR A 110 13.91 6.83 -8.87
N LEU A 111 13.56 7.11 -7.61
CA LEU A 111 13.28 8.45 -7.09
C LEU A 111 14.44 9.02 -6.28
N SER A 112 15.57 8.32 -6.20
CA SER A 112 16.74 8.74 -5.43
C SER A 112 17.21 10.16 -5.76
N VAL A 113 17.21 10.57 -7.04
CA VAL A 113 17.56 11.95 -7.45
C VAL A 113 16.59 12.98 -6.88
N THR A 114 15.28 12.73 -6.98
CA THR A 114 14.19 13.57 -6.45
C THR A 114 14.22 13.64 -4.91
N LEU A 115 14.45 12.49 -4.27
CA LEU A 115 14.57 12.36 -2.82
C LEU A 115 15.84 13.03 -2.29
N ASN A 116 16.96 12.97 -3.02
CA ASN A 116 18.20 13.61 -2.60
C ASN A 116 18.19 15.13 -2.79
N SER A 117 17.44 15.63 -3.79
CA SER A 117 17.33 17.07 -4.06
C SER A 117 16.32 17.80 -3.17
N SER A 118 15.25 17.14 -2.70
CA SER A 118 14.26 17.73 -1.78
C SER A 118 14.50 17.34 -0.32
N ASP A 119 14.44 18.30 0.60
CA ASP A 119 14.43 18.05 2.06
C ASP A 119 13.07 17.56 2.58
N THR A 120 12.00 17.77 1.80
CA THR A 120 10.62 17.46 2.20
C THR A 120 10.01 16.42 1.27
N VAL A 121 9.26 15.47 1.85
CA VAL A 121 8.39 14.53 1.14
C VAL A 121 6.94 14.82 1.48
N ILE A 122 6.06 14.70 0.50
CA ILE A 122 4.61 14.86 0.69
C ILE A 122 3.96 13.48 0.63
N LEU A 123 3.14 13.15 1.63
CA LEU A 123 2.40 11.90 1.71
C LEU A 123 0.89 12.17 1.72
N TYR A 124 0.12 11.25 1.13
CA TYR A 124 -1.32 11.20 1.32
C TYR A 124 -1.83 9.76 1.30
N ASP A 125 -2.99 9.54 1.92
CA ASP A 125 -3.81 8.35 1.73
C ASP A 125 -5.22 8.76 1.26
N GLN A 126 -6.27 7.97 1.52
CA GLN A 126 -7.60 8.34 1.06
C GLN A 126 -8.14 9.59 1.77
N SER A 127 -8.04 9.65 3.11
CA SER A 127 -8.79 10.62 3.91
C SER A 127 -8.25 10.91 5.32
N THR A 128 -6.96 10.68 5.61
CA THR A 128 -6.38 11.00 6.93
C THR A 128 -6.46 12.49 7.25
N ASP A 129 -7.17 12.83 8.32
CA ASP A 129 -7.44 14.19 8.80
C ASP A 129 -6.52 14.58 9.99
N ILE A 130 -6.41 15.87 10.32
CA ILE A 130 -5.57 16.40 11.41
C ILE A 130 -5.98 15.86 12.78
N ARG A 131 -7.27 15.54 12.98
CA ARG A 131 -7.78 14.85 14.19
C ARG A 131 -7.22 13.43 14.34
N SER A 132 -6.61 12.88 13.30
CA SER A 132 -5.88 11.61 13.34
C SER A 132 -4.41 11.79 13.66
N GLN A 133 -3.90 12.99 13.98
CA GLN A 133 -2.50 13.21 14.36
C GLN A 133 -2.07 12.35 15.55
N GLU A 134 -2.89 12.24 16.59
CA GLU A 134 -2.64 11.33 17.74
C GLU A 134 -2.65 9.85 17.33
N LYS A 135 -3.39 9.53 16.25
CA LYS A 135 -3.58 8.17 15.74
C LYS A 135 -2.61 7.84 14.60
N ILE A 136 -1.78 8.77 14.14
CA ILE A 136 -0.96 8.59 12.93
C ILE A 136 -0.07 7.36 13.06
N HIS A 137 0.49 7.13 14.24
CA HIS A 137 1.33 5.98 14.56
C HIS A 137 0.65 4.62 14.37
N SER A 138 -0.69 4.58 14.42
CA SER A 138 -1.50 3.37 14.18
C SER A 138 -1.83 3.13 12.70
N LEU A 139 -1.64 4.13 11.83
CA LEU A 139 -2.04 4.08 10.43
C LEU A 139 -0.90 3.55 9.54
N PRO A 140 -1.19 2.78 8.47
CA PRO A 140 -0.16 2.24 7.57
C PRO A 140 0.79 3.28 6.98
N ILE A 141 0.30 4.52 6.75
CA ILE A 141 1.10 5.66 6.27
C ILE A 141 2.29 6.01 7.20
N ASN A 142 2.21 5.73 8.50
CA ASN A 142 3.30 5.96 9.45
C ASN A 142 4.54 5.08 9.17
N LEU A 143 4.40 3.95 8.48
CA LEU A 143 5.56 3.19 8.00
C LEU A 143 6.38 4.00 6.97
N VAL A 144 5.71 4.81 6.15
CA VAL A 144 6.35 5.73 5.18
C VAL A 144 6.94 6.95 5.89
N VAL A 145 6.25 7.49 6.91
CA VAL A 145 6.79 8.53 7.80
C VAL A 145 8.12 8.08 8.42
N GLN A 146 8.17 6.86 8.99
CA GLN A 146 9.38 6.30 9.59
C GLN A 146 10.51 6.07 8.56
N ALA A 147 10.19 5.60 7.35
CA ALA A 147 11.18 5.43 6.29
C ALA A 147 11.76 6.77 5.79
N ALA A 148 10.91 7.81 5.69
CA ALA A 148 11.32 9.18 5.36
C ALA A 148 12.21 9.80 6.44
N GLN A 149 11.88 9.59 7.71
CA GLN A 149 12.69 10.05 8.85
C GLN A 149 14.11 9.44 8.85
N LYS A 150 14.26 8.14 8.55
CA LYS A 150 15.59 7.51 8.37
C LYS A 150 16.38 8.08 7.19
N SER A 151 15.70 8.71 6.24
CA SER A 151 16.29 9.40 5.09
C SER A 151 16.54 10.89 5.38
N ASN A 152 16.39 11.31 6.65
CA ASN A 152 16.47 12.70 7.13
C ASN A 152 15.50 13.66 6.42
N LYS A 153 14.33 13.18 5.99
CA LYS A 153 13.33 14.00 5.29
C LYS A 153 12.26 14.52 6.23
N LYS A 154 11.87 15.77 6.03
CA LYS A 154 10.66 16.38 6.60
C LYS A 154 9.46 15.77 5.89
N VAL A 155 8.42 15.44 6.65
CA VAL A 155 7.21 14.82 6.13
C VAL A 155 6.05 15.81 6.24
N GLN A 156 5.36 16.03 5.13
CA GLN A 156 4.10 16.76 5.11
C GLN A 156 2.98 15.82 4.67
N ILE A 157 1.92 15.70 5.48
CA ILE A 157 0.76 14.85 5.18
C ILE A 157 -0.40 15.74 4.75
N ILE A 158 -0.99 15.45 3.59
CA ILE A 158 -2.16 16.20 3.10
C ILE A 158 -3.38 15.86 3.95
N GLN A 159 -3.93 16.86 4.64
CA GLN A 159 -5.14 16.75 5.44
C GLN A 159 -6.34 16.38 4.56
N GLY A 160 -7.07 15.33 4.95
CA GLY A 160 -8.20 14.82 4.19
C GLY A 160 -7.79 14.02 2.93
N GLY A 161 -6.50 13.71 2.78
CA GLY A 161 -5.97 12.80 1.77
C GLY A 161 -6.34 13.18 0.33
N LEU A 162 -6.56 12.16 -0.51
CA LEU A 162 -7.03 12.34 -1.87
C LEU A 162 -8.43 12.98 -1.91
N ASP A 163 -9.35 12.58 -1.01
CA ASP A 163 -10.74 13.04 -1.04
C ASP A 163 -10.84 14.57 -0.98
N ALA A 164 -10.03 15.21 -0.12
CA ALA A 164 -9.99 16.66 0.00
C ALA A 164 -9.36 17.34 -1.22
N VAL A 165 -8.23 16.84 -1.72
CA VAL A 165 -7.58 17.40 -2.94
C VAL A 165 -8.46 17.24 -4.17
N LYS A 166 -9.16 16.11 -4.31
CA LYS A 166 -10.12 15.86 -5.39
C LYS A 166 -11.31 16.81 -5.34
N THR A 167 -11.79 17.12 -4.13
CA THR A 167 -12.94 18.03 -3.91
C THR A 167 -12.57 19.48 -4.22
N GLU A 168 -11.41 19.95 -3.75
CA GLU A 168 -10.99 21.35 -3.91
C GLU A 168 -10.24 21.64 -5.23
N TYR A 169 -9.44 20.69 -5.73
CA TYR A 169 -8.52 20.85 -6.86
C TYR A 169 -8.60 19.66 -7.86
N PRO A 170 -9.78 19.35 -8.43
CA PRO A 170 -9.97 18.17 -9.28
C PRO A 170 -9.04 18.12 -10.50
N HIS A 171 -8.59 19.27 -11.02
CA HIS A 171 -7.65 19.37 -12.15
C HIS A 171 -6.23 18.84 -11.86
N LEU A 172 -5.90 18.57 -10.58
CA LEU A 172 -4.66 17.94 -10.15
C LEU A 172 -4.78 16.42 -10.04
N ILE A 173 -5.96 15.84 -10.29
CA ILE A 173 -6.18 14.40 -10.28
C ILE A 173 -5.91 13.83 -11.69
N GLU A 174 -5.29 12.66 -11.74
CA GLU A 174 -5.14 11.83 -12.94
C GLU A 174 -6.02 10.59 -12.79
N CYS A 175 -6.86 10.32 -13.78
CA CYS A 175 -7.64 9.09 -13.94
C CYS A 175 -7.02 8.24 -15.06
N PRO A 176 -6.13 7.26 -14.77
CA PRO A 176 -5.39 6.54 -15.81
C PRO A 176 -6.28 5.74 -16.76
N SER A 177 -7.45 5.32 -16.27
CA SER A 177 -8.49 4.63 -17.02
C SER A 177 -9.18 5.50 -18.08
N GLU A 178 -9.14 6.83 -17.95
CA GLU A 178 -9.75 7.76 -18.92
C GLU A 178 -8.79 8.09 -20.07
N ILE A 179 -7.48 8.09 -19.82
CA ILE A 179 -6.43 8.25 -20.85
C ILE A 179 -6.55 7.15 -21.93
N PHE A 180 -6.98 5.95 -21.57
CA PHE A 180 -7.27 4.90 -22.55
C PHE A 180 -8.53 5.19 -23.38
N LYS A 181 -9.58 5.79 -22.80
CA LYS A 181 -10.81 6.13 -23.53
C LYS A 181 -10.55 7.19 -24.59
N GLU A 182 -9.88 8.28 -24.24
CA GLU A 182 -9.52 9.34 -25.20
C GLU A 182 -8.73 8.78 -26.38
N LYS A 183 -7.81 7.84 -26.12
CA LYS A 183 -7.01 7.21 -27.17
C LYS A 183 -7.83 6.28 -28.09
N TYR A 184 -8.87 5.63 -27.59
CA TYR A 184 -9.79 4.83 -28.43
C TYR A 184 -10.81 5.70 -29.19
N GLU A 185 -11.20 6.86 -28.66
CA GLU A 185 -12.09 7.80 -29.37
C GLU A 185 -11.35 8.60 -30.45
N GLN A 186 -10.05 8.87 -30.28
CA GLN A 186 -9.25 9.57 -31.29
C GLN A 186 -8.81 8.69 -32.48
N ASP A 187 -8.88 7.35 -32.33
CA ASP A 187 -8.70 6.37 -33.42
C ASP A 187 -10.02 6.02 -34.15
N LEU A 188 -11.13 6.75 -33.93
CA LEU A 188 -12.39 6.61 -34.69
C LEU A 188 -12.32 7.19 -36.12
N ILE A 189 -11.14 7.16 -36.74
CA ILE A 189 -11.04 7.27 -38.20
C ILE A 189 -11.50 5.93 -38.78
N LEU A 190 -12.77 5.90 -39.20
CA LEU A 190 -13.42 4.78 -39.88
C LEU A 190 -12.46 4.09 -40.87
N PRO A 191 -12.14 2.78 -40.70
CA PRO A 191 -11.51 2.03 -41.77
C PRO A 191 -12.49 1.96 -42.96
N PRO A 192 -12.03 2.11 -44.21
CA PRO A 192 -12.91 2.04 -45.36
C PRO A 192 -13.51 0.62 -45.49
N SER A 193 -14.85 0.58 -45.56
CA SER A 193 -15.67 -0.46 -46.17
C SER A 193 -15.13 -1.91 -46.18
N SER A 194 -15.65 -2.71 -45.24
CA SER A 194 -16.02 -4.13 -45.40
C SER A 194 -15.13 -5.04 -46.29
N PRO A 195 -14.36 -5.98 -45.72
CA PRO A 195 -14.09 -7.24 -46.40
C PRO A 195 -15.38 -8.09 -46.47
N ASP A 196 -15.52 -8.88 -47.52
CA ASP A 196 -16.68 -9.75 -47.75
C ASP A 196 -16.94 -10.74 -46.60
N ALA A 197 -18.19 -11.21 -46.50
CA ALA A 197 -18.62 -12.15 -45.49
C ALA A 197 -17.78 -13.45 -45.55
N ILE A 198 -16.98 -13.69 -44.52
CA ILE A 198 -16.25 -14.95 -44.37
C ILE A 198 -17.25 -16.06 -44.04
N ASP A 199 -17.28 -17.07 -44.91
CA ASP A 199 -18.20 -18.18 -44.82
C ASP A 199 -17.95 -19.04 -43.57
N LYS A 200 -19.02 -19.54 -42.94
CA LYS A 200 -18.96 -20.04 -41.55
C LYS A 200 -18.46 -21.48 -41.39
N GLU A 201 -18.02 -22.13 -42.45
CA GLU A 201 -17.88 -23.60 -42.50
C GLU A 201 -16.44 -24.16 -42.58
N ASN A 202 -15.40 -23.34 -42.43
CA ASN A 202 -14.00 -23.82 -42.34
C ASN A 202 -13.21 -23.22 -41.17
N VAL A 203 -13.57 -23.56 -39.94
CA VAL A 203 -12.72 -23.35 -38.75
C VAL A 203 -11.91 -24.62 -38.48
N VAL A 204 -10.65 -24.65 -38.93
CA VAL A 204 -9.70 -25.70 -38.53
C VAL A 204 -9.08 -25.32 -37.19
N MET A 205 -9.34 -26.12 -36.14
CA MET A 205 -8.66 -25.93 -34.85
C MET A 205 -7.16 -26.16 -35.02
N SER A 206 -6.37 -25.18 -34.57
CA SER A 206 -4.91 -25.30 -34.46
C SER A 206 -4.54 -25.71 -33.04
N GLU A 207 -3.83 -26.83 -32.87
CA GLU A 207 -3.37 -27.27 -31.55
C GLU A 207 -2.28 -26.35 -30.99
N ILE A 208 -2.38 -26.01 -29.71
CA ILE A 208 -1.38 -25.21 -29.00
C ILE A 208 -0.28 -26.14 -28.50
N LEU A 209 0.88 -26.15 -29.15
CA LEU A 209 2.03 -26.96 -28.72
C LEU A 209 2.70 -26.39 -27.45
N PRO A 210 2.79 -27.15 -26.35
CA PRO A 210 3.42 -26.68 -25.11
C PRO A 210 4.94 -26.96 -25.12
N HIS A 211 5.73 -26.06 -25.71
CA HIS A 211 7.18 -26.11 -25.56
C HIS A 211 7.65 -25.39 -24.29
N ILE A 212 7.49 -26.06 -23.14
CA ILE A 212 8.24 -25.72 -21.93
C ILE A 212 9.66 -26.28 -22.09
N PHE A 213 10.64 -25.41 -22.29
CA PHE A 213 12.04 -25.81 -22.35
C PHE A 213 12.58 -26.04 -20.94
N VAL A 214 12.54 -27.29 -20.46
CA VAL A 214 13.21 -27.68 -19.22
C VAL A 214 14.68 -27.92 -19.52
N GLY A 215 15.54 -26.99 -19.13
CA GLY A 215 17.00 -27.13 -19.28
C GLY A 215 17.52 -28.33 -18.51
N MET A 216 18.47 -29.06 -19.10
CA MET A 216 19.16 -30.18 -18.45
C MET A 216 20.59 -29.78 -18.07
N TYR A 217 20.86 -29.91 -16.77
CA TYR A 217 22.17 -30.00 -16.08
C TYR A 217 23.28 -29.01 -16.46
#